data_AF-A0A9C6UF50-F1
#
_entry.id   AF-A0A9C6UF50-F1
#
_cell.length_a   1.000
_cell.length_b   1.000
_cell.length_c   1.000
_cell.angle_alpha   90.00
_cell.angle_beta   90.00
_cell.angle_gamma   90.00
#
_symmetry.space_group_name_H-M   'P 1'
#
loop_
_entity.id
_entity.type
_entity.pdbx_description
1 polymer ?
#
loop_
_entity_poly.entity_id
_entity_poly.type
_entity_poly.pdbx_seq_one_letter_code
_entity_poly.pdbx_strand_id
1 'polypeptide(L)'
;MDSSLLDENGNSLPSFTSTPKAKRKRPIYECPYCGKEYLVQFYFKNHVESHLSQAQLDVSQDVHLDVSDLSIIEDTPAFKKPAPPASQKKTTTKTVAKKTDSKRPKLICTYCLKEYICTRSFKSHLRTHTIQVAAMKYPDTEKILDNVVEISNAALTSVSNCPSYGKCGEQFRAFLGHVISEPEKFEKFSADIAREELTAISKKKCLLPHALVNALFQKMEEILSDDNFCEAVLSVFEGPLFSSNVQSQFLLEFLLNFTTEIFKFISRHFRSGVTIHHLSKQIPELDAEDRHVIFHVGGSIMQGYLRIGKRNKGNTKWQTVTKTLRDRLLSTESEVGADAAWTKDLDNGGLLYICKPLQDFFIKLTAIVYASEKSDGSIPYEQVLSKVVNSDVSVLWDNVIKDS
;
A
#
# COMPACT_ATOMS: atom_id res chain seq x y z
N MET A 1 7.55 -16.72 71.03
CA MET A 1 6.17 -16.19 71.00
C MET A 1 5.75 -16.16 69.55
N ASP A 2 5.25 -17.31 69.11
CA ASP A 2 4.68 -17.52 67.78
C ASP A 2 3.27 -16.96 67.75
N SER A 3 2.93 -16.24 66.67
CA SER A 3 1.57 -15.77 66.43
C SER A 3 1.06 -16.35 65.12
N SER A 4 0.30 -17.42 65.32
CA SER A 4 -0.74 -17.99 64.49
C SER A 4 -1.70 -16.96 63.89
N LEU A 5 -2.01 -17.13 62.59
CA LEU A 5 -3.23 -16.64 61.95
C LEU A 5 -3.88 -17.82 61.22
N LEU A 6 -4.87 -18.42 61.89
CA LEU A 6 -5.92 -19.26 61.30
C LEU A 6 -7.24 -18.51 61.47
N ASP A 7 -8.14 -18.65 60.49
CA ASP A 7 -9.47 -18.05 60.44
C ASP A 7 -10.56 -19.01 60.97
N GLU A 8 -11.52 -18.44 61.70
CA GLU A 8 -12.54 -19.11 62.52
C GLU A 8 -13.74 -19.73 61.78
N ASN A 9 -13.72 -19.86 60.44
CA ASN A 9 -14.95 -20.19 59.69
C ASN A 9 -15.02 -21.56 59.04
N GLY A 10 -14.18 -22.54 59.44
CA GLY A 10 -14.51 -23.98 59.40
C GLY A 10 -15.10 -24.58 58.11
N ASN A 11 -14.95 -23.94 56.95
CA ASN A 11 -15.54 -24.39 55.69
C ASN A 11 -14.43 -24.72 54.70
N SER A 12 -14.31 -26.01 54.43
CA SER A 12 -13.42 -26.60 53.44
C SER A 12 -13.62 -25.96 52.05
N LEU A 13 -12.54 -25.36 51.52
CA LEU A 13 -12.45 -24.95 50.12
C LEU A 13 -12.79 -26.14 49.19
N PRO A 14 -13.69 -25.99 48.21
CA PRO A 14 -13.89 -27.02 47.20
C PRO A 14 -12.61 -27.12 46.36
N SER A 15 -11.95 -28.26 46.49
CA SER A 15 -10.82 -28.67 45.66
C SER A 15 -11.26 -28.72 44.20
N PHE A 16 -10.97 -27.67 43.44
CA PHE A 16 -11.10 -27.66 41.99
C PHE A 16 -9.97 -28.52 41.39
N THR A 17 -10.16 -29.83 41.41
CA THR A 17 -9.42 -30.76 40.55
C THR A 17 -9.93 -30.60 39.12
N SER A 18 -9.39 -29.59 38.43
CA SER A 18 -9.59 -29.46 36.99
C SER A 18 -8.87 -30.61 36.29
N THR A 19 -9.60 -31.68 35.99
CA THR A 19 -9.15 -32.74 35.07
C THR A 19 -8.69 -32.09 33.76
N PRO A 20 -7.53 -32.48 33.19
CA PRO A 20 -7.02 -31.90 31.96
C PRO A 20 -8.02 -32.12 30.83
N LYS A 21 -8.68 -31.05 30.38
CA LYS A 21 -9.56 -31.10 29.21
C LYS A 21 -8.72 -31.52 28.00
N ALA A 22 -8.98 -32.73 27.50
CA ALA A 22 -8.36 -33.26 26.29
C ALA A 22 -8.41 -32.19 25.18
N LYS A 23 -7.24 -31.84 24.64
CA LYS A 23 -7.11 -30.91 23.51
C LYS A 23 -7.96 -31.46 22.36
N ARG A 24 -9.15 -30.90 22.15
CA ARG A 24 -9.96 -31.16 20.96
C ARG A 24 -9.12 -30.73 19.76
N LYS A 25 -8.62 -31.71 18.99
CA LYS A 25 -7.96 -31.46 17.69
C LYS A 25 -8.97 -30.68 16.85
N ARG A 26 -8.64 -29.42 16.53
CA ARG A 26 -9.45 -28.64 15.60
C ARG A 26 -9.25 -29.23 14.20
N PRO A 27 -10.31 -29.40 13.40
CA PRO A 27 -10.17 -29.88 12.04
C PRO A 27 -9.32 -28.89 11.23
N ILE A 28 -8.33 -29.40 10.52
CA ILE A 28 -7.53 -28.67 9.53
C ILE A 28 -8.17 -28.95 8.17
N TYR A 29 -8.39 -27.90 7.38
CA TYR A 29 -8.96 -27.98 6.03
C TYR A 29 -7.86 -27.81 4.99
N GLU A 30 -7.53 -28.85 4.24
CA GLU A 30 -6.48 -28.82 3.22
C GLU A 30 -7.08 -28.63 1.82
N CYS A 31 -6.52 -27.70 1.04
CA CYS A 31 -6.95 -27.45 -0.33
C CYS A 31 -6.51 -28.56 -1.28
N PRO A 32 -7.45 -29.20 -2.02
CA PRO A 32 -7.11 -30.31 -2.92
C PRO A 32 -6.32 -29.86 -4.16
N TYR A 33 -6.37 -28.58 -4.52
CA TYR A 33 -5.69 -28.06 -5.72
C TYR A 33 -4.23 -27.67 -5.46
N CYS A 34 -3.86 -27.30 -4.23
CA CYS A 34 -2.53 -26.78 -3.94
C CYS A 34 -1.94 -27.17 -2.56
N GLY A 35 -2.59 -28.06 -1.81
CA GLY A 35 -2.11 -28.57 -0.52
C GLY A 35 -2.05 -27.54 0.63
N LYS A 36 -2.66 -26.37 0.48
CA LYS A 36 -2.66 -25.33 1.55
C LYS A 36 -3.64 -25.68 2.66
N GLU A 37 -3.18 -25.63 3.89
CA GLU A 37 -3.97 -25.90 5.09
C GLU A 37 -4.61 -24.65 5.70
N TYR A 38 -5.84 -24.77 6.19
CA TYR A 38 -6.60 -23.70 6.82
C TYR A 38 -7.23 -24.19 8.13
N LEU A 39 -7.14 -23.36 9.18
CA LEU A 39 -7.77 -23.65 10.49
C LEU A 39 -9.24 -23.22 10.58
N VAL A 40 -9.72 -22.44 9.60
CA VAL A 40 -11.07 -21.86 9.60
C VAL A 40 -11.71 -22.11 8.25
N GLN A 41 -12.90 -22.73 8.26
CA GLN A 41 -13.62 -23.18 7.07
C GLN A 41 -13.95 -22.05 6.07
N PHE A 42 -14.16 -20.82 6.57
CA PHE A 42 -14.45 -19.65 5.73
C PHE A 42 -13.30 -19.33 4.75
N TYR A 43 -12.05 -19.32 5.24
CA TYR A 43 -10.89 -19.04 4.39
C TYR A 43 -10.61 -20.16 3.40
N PHE A 44 -10.81 -21.41 3.82
CA PHE A 44 -10.74 -22.56 2.93
C PHE A 44 -11.72 -22.43 1.74
N LYS A 45 -12.98 -22.07 1.99
CA LYS A 45 -13.99 -21.93 0.92
C LYS A 45 -13.64 -20.84 -0.09
N ASN A 46 -13.27 -19.65 0.38
CA ASN A 46 -12.89 -18.55 -0.51
C ASN A 46 -11.64 -18.90 -1.35
N HIS A 47 -10.70 -19.63 -0.77
CA HIS A 47 -9.52 -20.08 -1.48
C HIS A 47 -9.85 -21.12 -2.57
N VAL A 48 -10.72 -22.08 -2.28
CA VAL A 48 -11.17 -23.08 -3.28
C VAL A 48 -11.92 -22.40 -4.43
N GLU A 49 -12.75 -21.40 -4.14
CA GLU A 49 -13.45 -20.61 -5.18
C GLU A 49 -12.47 -19.88 -6.11
N SER A 50 -11.30 -19.44 -5.62
CA SER A 50 -10.32 -18.77 -6.49
C SER A 50 -9.74 -19.68 -7.59
N HIS A 51 -9.59 -20.98 -7.31
CA HIS A 51 -9.15 -21.96 -8.32
C HIS A 51 -10.20 -22.13 -9.41
N LEU A 52 -11.49 -22.15 -9.03
CA LEU A 52 -12.60 -22.26 -9.97
C LEU A 52 -12.74 -21.01 -10.85
N SER A 53 -12.48 -19.82 -10.30
CA SER A 53 -12.50 -18.58 -11.08
C SER A 53 -11.31 -18.43 -12.04
N GLN A 54 -10.17 -19.08 -11.74
CA GLN A 54 -9.01 -19.10 -12.64
C GLN A 54 -9.15 -20.13 -13.76
N ALA A 55 -9.86 -21.24 -13.50
CA ALA A 55 -10.11 -22.29 -14.49
C ALA A 55 -11.15 -21.88 -15.58
N GLN A 56 -11.88 -20.79 -15.40
CA GLN A 56 -12.91 -20.32 -16.35
C GLN A 56 -12.43 -19.21 -17.30
N LEU A 57 -11.13 -18.94 -17.36
CA LEU A 57 -10.53 -17.95 -18.28
C LEU A 57 -9.66 -18.60 -19.36
N ASP A 58 -10.04 -19.80 -19.81
CA ASP A 58 -9.42 -20.39 -20.99
C ASP A 58 -10.48 -20.83 -22.02
N VAL A 59 -10.17 -20.51 -23.29
CA VAL A 59 -10.89 -20.71 -24.55
C VAL A 59 -11.96 -19.65 -24.92
N SER A 60 -11.57 -18.69 -25.76
CA SER A 60 -12.01 -18.58 -27.16
C SER A 60 -11.93 -17.13 -27.68
N GLN A 61 -10.79 -16.75 -28.26
CA GLN A 61 -10.75 -15.85 -29.41
C GLN A 61 -9.70 -16.35 -30.39
N ASP A 62 -10.20 -16.78 -31.54
CA ASP A 62 -9.48 -17.39 -32.65
C ASP A 62 -8.47 -16.42 -33.30
N VAL A 63 -7.21 -16.86 -33.39
CA VAL A 63 -6.34 -16.52 -34.51
C VAL A 63 -5.88 -17.84 -35.11
N HIS A 64 -6.46 -18.16 -36.26
CA HIS A 64 -6.15 -19.32 -37.06
C HIS A 64 -4.75 -19.14 -37.66
N LEU A 65 -3.78 -19.91 -37.18
CA LEU A 65 -2.53 -20.15 -37.90
C LEU A 65 -2.34 -21.66 -38.05
N ASP A 66 -2.29 -22.04 -39.32
CA ASP A 66 -2.03 -23.36 -39.86
C ASP A 66 -0.62 -23.83 -39.47
N VAL A 67 -0.54 -24.96 -38.76
CA VAL A 67 0.62 -25.85 -38.80
C VAL A 67 0.12 -27.29 -38.63
N SER A 68 0.28 -28.05 -39.71
CA SER A 68 0.19 -29.50 -39.72
C SER A 68 1.33 -30.13 -38.92
N ASP A 69 1.10 -31.33 -38.39
CA ASP A 69 2.00 -32.18 -37.59
C ASP A 69 1.96 -31.93 -36.07
N LEU A 70 1.14 -32.72 -35.37
CA LEU A 70 1.66 -33.85 -34.57
C LEU A 70 0.48 -34.68 -34.03
N SER A 71 0.50 -35.94 -34.43
CA SER A 71 -0.39 -37.00 -33.97
C SER A 71 0.11 -37.66 -32.67
N ILE A 72 -0.85 -38.24 -31.93
CA ILE A 72 -0.73 -39.31 -30.90
C ILE A 72 -0.58 -38.80 -29.46
N ILE A 73 -1.66 -38.94 -28.65
CA ILE A 73 -1.83 -39.99 -27.63
C ILE A 73 -3.33 -40.09 -27.29
N GLU A 74 -3.84 -41.32 -27.36
CA GLU A 74 -5.18 -41.76 -26.97
C GLU A 74 -5.33 -41.91 -25.44
N ASP A 75 -6.60 -41.98 -25.03
CA ASP A 75 -7.14 -42.55 -23.79
C ASP A 75 -7.03 -41.75 -22.49
N THR A 76 -8.10 -40.98 -22.23
CA THR A 76 -8.56 -40.67 -20.87
C THR A 76 -9.93 -41.34 -20.62
N PRO A 77 -10.12 -42.05 -19.50
CA PRO A 77 -11.35 -42.78 -19.22
C PRO A 77 -12.51 -41.83 -18.89
N ALA A 78 -13.69 -42.16 -19.42
CA ALA A 78 -14.94 -41.46 -19.20
C ALA A 78 -15.26 -41.27 -17.70
N PHE A 79 -15.18 -40.02 -17.22
CA PHE A 79 -15.58 -39.69 -15.86
C PHE A 79 -17.11 -39.53 -15.77
N LYS A 80 -17.72 -40.33 -14.90
CA LYS A 80 -19.14 -40.26 -14.55
C LYS A 80 -19.47 -38.91 -13.91
N LYS A 81 -20.47 -38.25 -14.50
CA LYS A 81 -21.15 -37.05 -13.99
C LYS A 81 -21.68 -37.31 -12.57
N PRO A 82 -21.31 -36.54 -11.53
CA PRO A 82 -21.92 -36.68 -10.22
C PRO A 82 -23.39 -36.26 -10.26
N ALA A 83 -24.24 -37.07 -9.63
CA ALA A 83 -25.65 -36.78 -9.45
C ALA A 83 -25.85 -35.47 -8.64
N PRO A 84 -26.90 -34.68 -8.93
CA PRO A 84 -27.18 -33.45 -8.21
C PRO A 84 -27.44 -33.74 -6.73
N PRO A 85 -26.89 -32.94 -5.78
CA PRO A 85 -27.15 -33.15 -4.38
C PRO A 85 -28.62 -32.87 -4.07
N ALA A 86 -29.22 -33.83 -3.37
CA ALA A 86 -30.58 -33.79 -2.87
C ALA A 86 -30.86 -32.46 -2.14
N SER A 87 -32.01 -31.88 -2.49
CA SER A 87 -32.65 -30.72 -1.88
C SER A 87 -32.58 -30.76 -0.35
N GLN A 88 -31.69 -29.94 0.24
CA GLN A 88 -31.70 -29.66 1.67
C GLN A 88 -32.89 -28.76 2.00
N LYS A 89 -33.83 -29.32 2.78
CA LYS A 89 -34.96 -28.60 3.38
C LYS A 89 -34.44 -27.43 4.21
N LYS A 90 -34.71 -26.20 3.73
CA LYS A 90 -34.53 -24.96 4.48
C LYS A 90 -35.38 -25.00 5.74
N THR A 91 -34.76 -25.25 6.89
CA THR A 91 -35.35 -25.00 8.20
C THR A 91 -35.37 -23.48 8.44
N THR A 92 -36.54 -22.89 8.24
CA THR A 92 -36.87 -21.52 8.63
C THR A 92 -36.82 -21.38 10.15
N THR A 93 -35.65 -21.04 10.68
CA THR A 93 -35.54 -20.49 12.03
C THR A 93 -35.99 -19.04 11.97
N LYS A 94 -37.23 -18.80 12.43
CA LYS A 94 -37.77 -17.47 12.74
C LYS A 94 -36.87 -16.79 13.78
N THR A 95 -35.85 -16.08 13.31
CA THR A 95 -35.18 -15.05 14.11
C THR A 95 -36.10 -13.83 14.10
N VAL A 96 -36.69 -13.56 15.26
CA VAL A 96 -37.49 -12.37 15.54
C VAL A 96 -36.59 -11.15 15.28
N ALA A 97 -36.77 -10.53 14.11
CA ALA A 97 -36.18 -9.25 13.78
C ALA A 97 -36.80 -8.20 14.71
N LYS A 98 -36.11 -7.93 15.82
CA LYS A 98 -36.37 -6.76 16.66
C LYS A 98 -36.13 -5.52 15.79
N LYS A 99 -37.22 -4.96 15.25
CA LYS A 99 -37.26 -3.61 14.69
C LYS A 99 -36.94 -2.62 15.81
N THR A 100 -35.65 -2.37 16.05
CA THR A 100 -35.23 -1.15 16.71
C THR A 100 -35.03 -0.11 15.62
N ASP A 101 -36.06 0.70 15.38
CA ASP A 101 -36.01 1.98 14.66
C ASP A 101 -35.19 3.01 15.47
N SER A 102 -33.98 2.65 15.88
CA SER A 102 -33.04 3.64 16.38
C SER A 102 -32.52 4.40 15.17
N LYS A 103 -33.08 5.59 14.95
CA LYS A 103 -32.64 6.60 13.97
C LYS A 103 -31.16 6.91 14.22
N ARG A 104 -30.27 6.08 13.68
CA ARG A 104 -28.84 6.39 13.68
C ARG A 104 -28.65 7.65 12.83
N PRO A 105 -27.94 8.66 13.34
CA PRO A 105 -27.67 9.87 12.56
C PRO A 105 -26.95 9.48 11.28
N LYS A 106 -27.47 9.96 10.14
CA LYS A 106 -26.86 9.77 8.83
C LYS A 106 -25.81 10.85 8.59
N LEU A 107 -24.68 10.48 8.02
CA LEU A 107 -23.65 11.40 7.53
C LEU A 107 -23.98 11.80 6.10
N ILE A 108 -24.03 13.09 5.79
CA ILE A 108 -24.39 13.60 4.46
C ILE A 108 -23.14 14.18 3.81
N CYS A 109 -22.81 13.73 2.60
CA CYS A 109 -21.70 14.29 1.85
C CYS A 109 -22.04 15.68 1.34
N THR A 110 -21.21 16.68 1.67
CA THR A 110 -21.44 18.07 1.24
C THR A 110 -21.24 18.28 -0.27
N TYR A 111 -20.52 17.38 -0.96
CA TYR A 111 -20.24 17.51 -2.39
C TYR A 111 -21.35 16.96 -3.29
N CYS A 112 -21.98 15.83 -2.93
CA CYS A 112 -23.02 15.20 -3.75
C CYS A 112 -24.30 14.86 -3.00
N LEU A 113 -24.40 15.26 -1.73
CA LEU A 113 -25.58 15.09 -0.86
C LEU A 113 -25.99 13.64 -0.59
N LYS A 114 -25.13 12.66 -0.92
CA LYS A 114 -25.37 11.24 -0.58
C LYS A 114 -25.29 11.02 0.92
N GLU A 115 -26.24 10.24 1.44
CA GLU A 115 -26.34 9.88 2.85
C GLU A 115 -25.66 8.55 3.16
N TYR A 116 -24.99 8.45 4.30
CA TYR A 116 -24.24 7.28 4.75
C TYR A 116 -24.59 6.94 6.19
N ILE A 117 -24.78 5.65 6.46
CA ILE A 117 -25.14 5.13 7.80
C ILE A 117 -23.88 4.88 8.66
N CYS A 118 -22.69 4.78 8.05
CA CYS A 118 -21.45 4.54 8.78
C CYS A 118 -20.30 5.43 8.30
N THR A 119 -19.42 5.78 9.25
CA THR A 119 -18.25 6.64 9.02
C THR A 119 -17.27 6.06 8.01
N ARG A 120 -17.12 4.72 7.96
CA ARG A 120 -16.20 4.06 7.02
C ARG A 120 -16.62 4.26 5.57
N SER A 121 -17.90 4.07 5.23
CA SER A 121 -18.40 4.26 3.87
C SER A 121 -18.42 5.74 3.49
N PHE A 122 -18.75 6.62 4.44
CA PHE A 122 -18.66 8.06 4.27
C PHE A 122 -17.22 8.54 3.96
N LYS A 123 -16.23 8.12 4.76
CA LYS A 123 -14.80 8.45 4.52
C LYS A 123 -14.31 7.89 3.18
N SER A 124 -14.69 6.66 2.85
CA SER A 124 -14.34 6.05 1.56
C SER A 124 -14.93 6.83 0.38
N HIS A 125 -16.16 7.33 0.53
CA HIS A 125 -16.81 8.15 -0.48
C HIS A 125 -16.19 9.55 -0.60
N LEU A 126 -15.85 10.19 0.53
CA LEU A 126 -15.20 11.50 0.54
C LEU A 126 -13.85 11.46 -0.18
N ARG A 127 -13.09 10.35 -0.03
CA ARG A 127 -11.87 10.11 -0.81
C ARG A 127 -12.13 10.12 -2.31
N THR A 128 -13.27 9.60 -2.77
CA THR A 128 -13.64 9.67 -4.19
C THR A 128 -13.78 11.11 -4.66
N HIS A 129 -14.35 12.02 -3.84
CA HIS A 129 -14.41 13.44 -4.20
C HIS A 129 -13.03 14.11 -4.20
N THR A 130 -12.18 13.83 -3.21
CA THR A 130 -10.81 14.36 -3.19
C THR A 130 -10.01 13.88 -4.41
N ILE A 131 -10.11 12.59 -4.75
CA ILE A 131 -9.48 12.01 -5.94
C ILE A 131 -10.06 12.61 -7.22
N GLN A 132 -11.38 12.79 -7.31
CA GLN A 132 -12.03 13.42 -8.47
C GLN A 132 -11.61 14.88 -8.64
N VAL A 133 -11.57 15.67 -7.56
CA VAL A 133 -11.13 17.07 -7.59
C VAL A 133 -9.65 17.17 -7.97
N ALA A 134 -8.80 16.28 -7.45
CA ALA A 134 -7.41 16.20 -7.86
C ALA A 134 -7.31 15.80 -9.34
N ALA A 135 -7.99 14.73 -9.76
CA ALA A 135 -7.96 14.21 -11.13
C ALA A 135 -8.55 15.19 -12.17
N MET A 136 -9.47 16.08 -11.79
CA MET A 136 -9.96 17.15 -12.66
C MET A 136 -8.89 18.17 -13.05
N LYS A 137 -7.79 18.25 -12.29
CA LYS A 137 -6.64 19.11 -12.59
C LYS A 137 -5.56 18.40 -13.43
N TYR A 138 -5.76 17.13 -13.79
CA TYR A 138 -4.80 16.35 -14.58
C TYR A 138 -5.35 15.98 -15.96
N PRO A 139 -4.51 16.05 -17.00
CA PRO A 139 -3.12 16.53 -16.99
C PRO A 139 -3.00 18.06 -16.87
N ASP A 140 -2.06 18.54 -16.06
CA ASP A 140 -1.76 19.97 -15.90
C ASP A 140 -0.78 20.39 -17.01
N THR A 141 -1.31 20.89 -18.12
CA THR A 141 -0.51 21.18 -19.33
C THR A 141 0.48 22.31 -19.11
N GLU A 142 0.13 23.33 -18.32
CA GLU A 142 1.04 24.45 -18.00
C GLU A 142 2.25 23.91 -17.25
N LYS A 143 2.01 23.08 -16.23
CA LYS A 143 3.09 22.47 -15.48
C LYS A 143 3.99 21.55 -16.30
N ILE A 144 3.44 20.84 -17.29
CA ILE A 144 4.25 20.02 -18.21
C ILE A 144 5.14 20.93 -19.06
N LEU A 145 4.60 22.03 -19.59
CA LEU A 145 5.36 23.00 -20.39
C LEU A 145 6.45 23.68 -19.57
N ASP A 146 6.17 24.06 -18.32
CA ASP A 146 7.16 24.64 -17.39
C ASP A 146 8.33 23.70 -17.09
N ASN A 147 8.15 22.39 -17.28
CA ASN A 147 9.15 21.36 -17.01
C ASN A 147 9.61 20.65 -18.30
N VAL A 148 9.33 21.23 -19.47
CA VAL A 148 9.62 20.60 -20.77
C VAL A 148 11.10 20.25 -20.92
N VAL A 149 12.00 21.09 -20.41
CA VAL A 149 13.45 20.89 -20.46
C VAL A 149 13.90 19.68 -19.62
N GLU A 150 13.32 19.45 -18.43
CA GLU A 150 13.62 18.24 -17.64
C GLU A 150 13.17 16.99 -18.39
N ILE A 151 11.93 17.03 -18.91
CA ILE A 151 11.29 15.91 -19.61
C ILE A 151 12.07 15.58 -20.90
N SER A 152 12.44 16.59 -21.68
CA SER A 152 13.16 16.40 -22.95
C SER A 152 14.59 15.92 -22.74
N ASN A 153 15.29 16.39 -21.71
CA ASN A 153 16.61 15.88 -21.37
C ASN A 153 16.58 14.41 -20.91
N ALA A 154 15.56 14.01 -20.14
CA ALA A 154 15.37 12.61 -19.76
C ALA A 154 15.07 11.72 -20.98
N ALA A 155 14.26 12.21 -21.92
CA ALA A 155 13.98 11.54 -23.18
C ALA A 155 15.25 11.43 -24.04
N LEU A 156 15.99 12.52 -24.23
CA LEU A 156 17.24 12.56 -25.00
C LEU A 156 18.32 11.64 -24.40
N THR A 157 18.40 11.56 -23.07
CA THR A 157 19.29 10.61 -22.38
C THR A 157 18.90 9.16 -22.71
N SER A 158 17.60 8.86 -22.75
CA SER A 158 17.12 7.53 -23.13
C SER A 158 17.45 7.21 -24.59
N VAL A 159 17.23 8.14 -25.52
CA VAL A 159 17.61 8.01 -26.94
C VAL A 159 19.12 7.83 -27.12
N SER A 160 19.93 8.56 -26.36
CA SER A 160 21.40 8.45 -26.42
C SER A 160 21.92 7.09 -25.95
N ASN A 161 21.16 6.41 -25.10
CA ASN A 161 21.45 5.06 -24.62
C ASN A 161 20.86 3.96 -25.51
N CYS A 162 20.06 4.30 -26.53
CA CYS A 162 19.51 3.30 -27.45
C CYS A 162 20.63 2.62 -28.23
N PRO A 163 20.65 1.28 -28.29
CA PRO A 163 21.68 0.56 -29.02
C PRO A 163 21.53 0.83 -30.53
N SER A 164 22.51 1.51 -31.11
CA SER A 164 22.61 1.71 -32.56
C SER A 164 23.77 0.92 -33.15
N TYR A 165 23.54 0.24 -34.27
CA TYR A 165 24.53 -0.65 -34.91
C TYR A 165 24.82 -0.22 -36.36
N GLY A 166 26.05 -0.49 -36.82
CA GLY A 166 26.49 -0.25 -38.20
C GLY A 166 26.65 1.24 -38.57
N LYS A 167 26.81 1.50 -39.88
CA LYS A 167 27.03 2.86 -40.43
C LYS A 167 25.89 3.83 -40.15
N CYS A 168 24.64 3.34 -40.13
CA CYS A 168 23.48 4.17 -39.78
C CYS A 168 23.55 4.59 -38.30
N GLY A 169 24.01 3.69 -37.41
CA GLY A 169 24.20 4.01 -36.00
C GLY A 169 25.28 5.04 -35.73
N GLU A 170 26.36 5.07 -36.53
CA GLU A 170 27.40 6.11 -36.44
C GLU A 170 26.84 7.49 -36.83
N GLN A 171 26.11 7.57 -37.94
CA GLN A 171 25.46 8.83 -38.36
C GLN A 171 24.42 9.31 -37.34
N PHE A 172 23.64 8.38 -36.77
CA PHE A 172 22.69 8.67 -35.71
C PHE A 172 23.36 9.24 -34.45
N ARG A 173 24.47 8.65 -34.00
CA ARG A 173 25.22 9.17 -32.85
C ARG A 173 25.87 10.52 -33.16
N ALA A 174 26.35 10.73 -34.38
CA ALA A 174 26.88 12.03 -34.79
C ALA A 174 25.79 13.10 -34.80
N PHE A 175 24.57 12.76 -35.25
CA PHE A 175 23.42 13.66 -35.19
C PHE A 175 23.01 13.97 -33.74
N LEU A 176 22.95 12.95 -32.87
CA LEU A 176 22.70 13.17 -31.44
C LEU A 176 23.75 14.07 -30.80
N GLY A 177 25.04 13.89 -31.14
CA GLY A 177 26.11 14.76 -30.66
C GLY A 177 25.92 16.22 -31.08
N HIS A 178 25.43 16.45 -32.31
CA HIS A 178 25.08 17.76 -32.80
C HIS A 178 23.88 18.37 -32.07
N VAL A 179 22.80 17.61 -31.85
CA VAL A 179 21.63 18.06 -31.07
C VAL A 179 22.04 18.46 -29.64
N ILE A 180 22.85 17.63 -28.97
CA ILE A 180 23.34 17.88 -27.61
C ILE A 180 24.24 19.13 -27.55
N SER A 181 24.98 19.43 -28.62
CA SER A 181 25.84 20.62 -28.69
C SER A 181 25.07 21.93 -28.86
N GLU A 182 23.76 21.87 -29.16
CA GLU A 182 22.92 23.02 -29.47
C GLU A 182 21.72 23.13 -28.50
N PRO A 183 21.96 23.40 -27.19
CA PRO A 183 20.93 23.33 -26.16
C PRO A 183 19.76 24.32 -26.38
N GLU A 184 20.03 25.54 -26.86
CA GLU A 184 19.00 26.55 -27.10
C GLU A 184 18.03 26.12 -28.23
N LYS A 185 18.58 25.51 -29.28
CA LYS A 185 17.82 24.94 -30.39
C LYS A 185 17.03 23.72 -29.94
N PHE A 186 17.63 22.85 -29.14
CA PHE A 186 16.97 21.68 -28.57
C PHE A 186 15.82 22.05 -27.62
N GLU A 187 15.97 23.11 -26.82
CA GLU A 187 14.90 23.63 -25.97
C GLU A 187 13.71 24.12 -26.80
N LYS A 188 13.97 24.90 -27.86
CA LYS A 188 12.92 25.36 -28.79
C LYS A 188 12.21 24.17 -29.46
N PHE A 189 12.98 23.23 -29.99
CA PHE A 189 12.47 21.99 -30.58
C PHE A 189 11.56 21.23 -29.61
N SER A 190 12.03 21.02 -28.38
CA SER A 190 11.28 20.31 -27.33
C SER A 190 9.98 21.04 -26.98
N ALA A 191 10.01 22.37 -26.91
CA ALA A 191 8.83 23.18 -26.61
C ALA A 191 7.78 23.15 -27.73
N ASP A 192 8.22 23.16 -29.00
CA ASP A 192 7.34 23.01 -30.16
C ASP A 192 6.66 21.62 -30.17
N ILE A 193 7.43 20.55 -29.98
CA ILE A 193 6.92 19.17 -29.86
C ILE A 193 5.94 19.05 -28.69
N ALA A 194 6.30 19.55 -27.50
CA ALA A 194 5.44 19.48 -26.32
C ALA A 194 4.11 20.21 -26.53
N ARG A 195 4.14 21.41 -27.14
CA ARG A 195 2.91 22.16 -27.43
C ARG A 195 1.99 21.36 -28.35
N GLU A 196 2.53 20.76 -29.40
CA GLU A 196 1.75 19.98 -30.35
C GLU A 196 1.18 18.70 -29.72
N GLU A 197 2.00 17.94 -28.99
CA GLU A 197 1.59 16.69 -28.34
C GLU A 197 0.52 16.92 -27.26
N LEU A 198 0.66 18.00 -26.49
CA LEU A 198 -0.29 18.34 -25.42
C LEU A 198 -1.63 18.87 -25.93
N THR A 199 -1.76 19.27 -27.20
CA THR A 199 -3.07 19.69 -27.76
C THR A 199 -4.12 18.58 -27.61
N ALA A 200 -3.72 17.30 -27.72
CA ALA A 200 -4.60 16.14 -27.64
C ALA A 200 -5.20 15.91 -26.24
N ILE A 201 -4.55 16.42 -25.20
CA ILE A 201 -4.95 16.22 -23.80
C ILE A 201 -5.43 17.51 -23.13
N SER A 202 -5.06 18.69 -23.65
CA SER A 202 -5.40 20.01 -23.10
C SER A 202 -6.90 20.23 -22.85
N LYS A 203 -7.76 19.66 -23.71
CA LYS A 203 -9.22 19.78 -23.61
C LYS A 203 -9.87 18.63 -22.83
N LYS A 204 -9.12 17.59 -22.48
CA LYS A 204 -9.64 16.36 -21.86
C LYS A 204 -9.42 16.41 -20.36
N LYS A 205 -10.51 16.52 -19.59
CA LYS A 205 -10.45 16.48 -18.12
C LYS A 205 -10.42 15.02 -17.65
N CYS A 206 -9.54 14.69 -16.71
CA CYS A 206 -9.53 13.42 -15.98
C CYS A 206 -9.40 12.19 -16.90
N LEU A 207 -8.26 12.06 -17.58
CA LEU A 207 -7.93 10.83 -18.30
C LEU A 207 -7.41 9.76 -17.34
N LEU A 208 -8.01 8.56 -17.41
CA LEU A 208 -7.43 7.37 -16.81
C LEU A 208 -6.05 7.11 -17.44
N PRO A 209 -5.09 6.47 -16.74
CA PRO A 209 -3.74 6.25 -17.26
C PRO A 209 -3.71 5.63 -18.66
N HIS A 210 -4.56 4.63 -18.92
CA HIS A 210 -4.67 4.00 -20.24
C HIS A 210 -5.18 4.97 -21.32
N ALA A 211 -6.23 5.74 -21.02
CA ALA A 211 -6.78 6.71 -21.96
C ALA A 211 -5.81 7.88 -22.23
N LEU A 212 -5.02 8.26 -21.23
CA LEU A 212 -3.96 9.27 -21.36
C LEU A 212 -2.86 8.78 -22.30
N VAL A 213 -2.34 7.57 -22.06
CA VAL A 213 -1.30 6.97 -22.88
C VAL A 213 -1.76 6.83 -24.34
N ASN A 214 -2.97 6.32 -24.57
CA ASN A 214 -3.51 6.21 -25.93
C ASN A 214 -3.68 7.58 -26.61
N ALA A 215 -4.11 8.61 -25.87
CA ALA A 215 -4.26 9.95 -26.43
C ALA A 215 -2.92 10.58 -26.82
N LEU A 216 -1.87 10.36 -26.03
CA LEU A 216 -0.52 10.83 -26.35
C LEU A 216 0.05 10.09 -27.55
N PHE A 217 -0.04 8.74 -27.58
CA PHE A 217 0.45 7.95 -28.72
C PHE A 217 -0.29 8.27 -30.02
N GLN A 218 -1.61 8.43 -29.97
CA GLN A 218 -2.38 8.86 -31.14
C GLN A 218 -1.87 10.20 -31.66
N LYS A 219 -1.58 11.16 -30.77
CA LYS A 219 -1.07 12.47 -31.18
C LYS A 219 0.36 12.41 -31.70
N MET A 220 1.19 11.55 -31.11
CA MET A 220 2.54 11.25 -31.59
C MET A 220 2.51 10.71 -33.03
N GLU A 221 1.59 9.78 -33.33
CA GLU A 221 1.38 9.26 -34.70
C GLU A 221 0.92 10.35 -35.67
N GLU A 222 0.02 11.25 -35.25
CA GLU A 222 -0.39 12.42 -36.04
C GLU A 222 0.80 13.34 -36.35
N ILE A 223 1.65 13.63 -35.36
CA ILE A 223 2.87 14.44 -35.52
C ILE A 223 3.82 13.79 -36.53
N LEU A 224 4.09 12.49 -36.38
CA LEU A 224 4.99 11.74 -37.26
C LEU A 224 4.46 11.60 -38.70
N SER A 225 3.15 11.77 -38.89
CA SER A 225 2.50 11.72 -40.20
C SER A 225 2.42 13.09 -40.89
N ASP A 226 2.73 14.19 -40.20
CA ASP A 226 2.77 15.53 -40.76
C ASP A 226 4.20 15.88 -41.21
N ASP A 227 4.50 15.60 -42.48
CA ASP A 227 5.81 15.84 -43.08
C ASP A 227 6.23 17.32 -42.95
N ASN A 228 5.29 18.27 -43.10
CA ASN A 228 5.61 19.69 -43.02
C ASN A 228 6.02 20.09 -41.62
N PHE A 229 5.30 19.58 -40.60
CA PHE A 229 5.65 19.81 -39.22
C PHE A 229 7.00 19.18 -38.88
N CYS A 230 7.22 17.92 -39.28
CA CYS A 230 8.47 17.20 -39.06
C CYS A 230 9.68 17.94 -39.67
N GLU A 231 9.57 18.38 -40.93
CA GLU A 231 10.60 19.18 -41.59
C GLU A 231 10.83 20.51 -40.86
N ALA A 232 9.77 21.21 -40.45
CA ALA A 232 9.89 22.48 -39.74
C ALA A 232 10.61 22.34 -38.40
N VAL A 233 10.26 21.34 -37.57
CA VAL A 233 10.91 21.15 -36.26
C VAL A 233 12.34 20.64 -36.40
N LEU A 234 12.64 19.82 -37.40
CA LEU A 234 14.00 19.31 -37.64
C LEU A 234 14.91 20.37 -38.28
N SER A 235 14.36 21.32 -39.03
CA SER A 235 15.12 22.42 -39.65
C SER A 235 15.87 23.30 -38.63
N VAL A 236 15.48 23.24 -37.36
CA VAL A 236 16.13 23.97 -36.26
C VAL A 236 17.58 23.49 -36.06
N PHE A 237 17.88 22.22 -36.33
CA PHE A 237 19.22 21.64 -36.25
C PHE A 237 19.97 21.84 -37.57
N GLU A 238 20.27 23.10 -37.89
CA GLU A 238 21.14 23.45 -39.01
C GLU A 238 22.54 22.81 -38.81
N GLY A 239 22.85 21.79 -39.59
CA GLY A 239 24.06 20.98 -39.39
C GLY A 239 24.52 20.28 -40.66
N PRO A 240 25.67 19.56 -40.61
CA PRO A 240 26.18 18.79 -41.75
C PRO A 240 25.08 17.89 -42.32
N LEU A 241 25.11 17.64 -43.64
CA LEU A 241 24.11 16.87 -44.41
C LEU A 241 23.86 15.46 -43.83
N PHE A 242 23.13 15.38 -42.71
CA PHE A 242 22.61 14.13 -42.20
C PHE A 242 21.53 13.65 -43.15
N SER A 243 21.47 12.35 -43.41
CA SER A 243 20.43 11.81 -44.26
C SER A 243 19.06 12.01 -43.60
N SER A 244 18.03 12.28 -44.41
CA SER A 244 16.64 12.39 -43.94
C SER A 244 16.24 11.20 -43.07
N ASN A 245 16.66 9.97 -43.44
CA ASN A 245 16.43 8.75 -42.66
C ASN A 245 16.95 8.84 -41.22
N VAL A 246 18.12 9.44 -40.99
CA VAL A 246 18.71 9.57 -39.64
C VAL A 246 17.92 10.59 -38.81
N GLN A 247 17.48 11.67 -39.42
CA GLN A 247 16.66 12.69 -38.75
C GLN A 247 15.26 12.14 -38.40
N SER A 248 14.62 11.41 -39.32
CA SER A 248 13.35 10.73 -39.06
C SER A 248 13.49 9.66 -37.97
N GLN A 249 14.58 8.89 -37.97
CA GLN A 249 14.86 7.93 -36.90
C GLN A 249 15.02 8.63 -35.55
N PHE A 250 15.74 9.75 -35.49
CA PHE A 250 15.86 10.54 -34.27
C PHE A 250 14.51 11.04 -33.78
N LEU A 251 13.70 11.61 -34.67
CA LEU A 251 12.40 12.17 -34.31
C LEU A 251 11.48 11.08 -33.74
N LEU A 252 11.43 9.90 -34.36
CA LEU A 252 10.66 8.74 -33.88
C LEU A 252 11.11 8.30 -32.48
N GLU A 253 12.41 8.05 -32.30
CA GLU A 253 12.97 7.61 -31.02
C GLU A 253 12.77 8.66 -29.93
N PHE A 254 12.97 9.93 -30.27
CA PHE A 254 12.77 11.04 -29.35
C PHE A 254 11.31 11.14 -28.92
N LEU A 255 10.36 11.15 -29.86
CA LEU A 255 8.93 11.25 -29.57
C LEU A 255 8.43 10.09 -28.70
N LEU A 256 8.88 8.86 -28.98
CA LEU A 256 8.52 7.68 -28.17
C LEU A 256 8.96 7.83 -26.71
N ASN A 257 10.22 8.23 -26.51
CA ASN A 257 10.78 8.45 -25.17
C ASN A 257 10.17 9.68 -24.51
N PHE A 258 9.90 10.74 -25.27
CA PHE A 258 9.30 11.98 -24.78
C PHE A 258 7.86 11.77 -24.31
N THR A 259 7.03 11.06 -25.08
CA THR A 259 5.69 10.61 -24.69
C THR A 259 5.73 9.82 -23.36
N THR A 260 6.71 8.91 -23.25
CA THR A 260 6.91 8.09 -22.05
C THR A 260 7.29 8.94 -20.84
N GLU A 261 8.17 9.93 -21.02
CA GLU A 261 8.58 10.84 -19.96
C GLU A 261 7.47 11.82 -19.56
N ILE A 262 6.65 12.31 -20.49
CA ILE A 262 5.42 13.06 -20.18
C ILE A 262 4.50 12.21 -19.29
N PHE A 263 4.27 10.94 -19.65
CA PHE A 263 3.43 10.05 -18.86
C PHE A 263 4.01 9.79 -17.46
N LYS A 264 5.33 9.57 -17.35
CA LYS A 264 6.02 9.43 -16.06
C LYS A 264 5.91 10.71 -15.23
N PHE A 265 6.10 11.87 -15.83
CA PHE A 265 5.98 13.17 -15.19
C PHE A 265 4.56 13.40 -14.64
N ILE A 266 3.53 13.18 -15.47
CA ILE A 266 2.12 13.25 -15.05
C ILE A 266 1.86 12.26 -13.90
N SER A 267 2.37 11.03 -14.00
CA SER A 267 2.20 10.02 -12.95
C SER A 267 2.87 10.41 -11.63
N ARG A 268 4.10 10.95 -11.68
CA ARG A 268 4.82 11.47 -10.51
C ARG A 268 4.07 12.63 -9.86
N HIS A 269 3.62 13.60 -10.65
CA HIS A 269 2.91 14.76 -10.13
C HIS A 269 1.50 14.46 -9.68
N PHE A 270 0.76 13.61 -10.38
CA PHE A 270 -0.53 13.12 -9.91
C PHE A 270 -0.38 12.50 -8.52
N ARG A 271 0.62 11.65 -8.34
CA ARG A 271 0.94 11.10 -7.02
C ARG A 271 1.28 12.21 -6.04
N SER A 272 2.20 13.13 -6.34
CA SER A 272 2.63 14.18 -5.41
C SER A 272 1.54 15.18 -5.04
N GLY A 273 0.60 15.47 -5.96
CA GLY A 273 -0.54 16.36 -5.74
C GLY A 273 -1.73 15.68 -5.07
N VAL A 274 -1.84 14.35 -5.20
CA VAL A 274 -2.80 13.52 -4.46
C VAL A 274 -2.26 13.13 -3.08
N THR A 275 -0.93 13.11 -2.89
CA THR A 275 -0.33 13.19 -1.57
C THR A 275 -0.75 14.54 -1.01
N ILE A 276 -1.89 14.51 -0.32
CA ILE A 276 -2.41 15.52 0.58
C ILE A 276 -1.20 16.20 1.21
N HIS A 277 -1.22 17.53 1.27
CA HIS A 277 -0.39 18.34 2.16
C HIS A 277 -0.38 17.71 3.56
N HIS A 278 0.45 16.67 3.77
CA HIS A 278 1.11 16.44 5.02
C HIS A 278 2.09 17.58 5.06
N LEU A 279 1.55 18.69 5.56
CA LEU A 279 2.26 19.75 6.23
C LEU A 279 3.68 19.28 6.53
N SER A 280 4.65 19.94 5.91
CA SER A 280 6.06 19.92 6.31
C SER A 280 6.27 20.47 7.72
N LYS A 281 5.32 20.26 8.63
CA LYS A 281 5.39 20.65 10.02
C LYS A 281 5.76 19.40 10.78
N GLN A 282 6.79 19.55 11.61
CA GLN A 282 6.92 18.96 12.94
C GLN A 282 6.22 17.61 13.12
N ILE A 283 7.01 16.58 13.46
CA ILE A 283 6.56 15.31 14.06
C ILE A 283 5.15 15.50 14.63
N PRO A 284 4.10 15.00 13.96
CA PRO A 284 2.73 15.33 14.33
C PRO A 284 2.58 15.01 15.81
N GLU A 285 2.23 16.02 16.59
CA GLU A 285 1.93 15.84 18.00
C GLU A 285 0.79 14.81 18.04
N LEU A 286 1.10 13.61 18.53
CA LEU A 286 0.12 12.53 18.61
C LEU A 286 -1.08 13.05 19.37
N ASP A 287 -2.28 12.86 18.82
CA ASP A 287 -3.47 13.28 19.52
C ASP A 287 -3.68 12.43 20.79
N ALA A 288 -4.59 12.87 21.66
CA ALA A 288 -4.83 12.17 22.91
C ALA A 288 -5.31 10.72 22.68
N GLU A 289 -6.03 10.46 21.60
CA GLU A 289 -6.56 9.11 21.29
C GLU A 289 -5.43 8.16 20.88
N ASP A 290 -4.47 8.61 20.08
CA ASP A 290 -3.29 7.83 19.73
C ASP A 290 -2.40 7.55 20.95
N ARG A 291 -2.21 8.56 21.82
CA ARG A 291 -1.48 8.39 23.08
C ARG A 291 -2.16 7.37 24.00
N HIS A 292 -3.50 7.40 24.04
CA HIS A 292 -4.30 6.41 24.74
C HIS A 292 -4.11 5.00 24.17
N VAL A 293 -4.18 4.84 22.84
CA VAL A 293 -3.97 3.54 22.18
C VAL A 293 -2.58 2.98 22.48
N ILE A 294 -1.53 3.79 22.39
CA ILE A 294 -0.16 3.40 22.74
C ILE A 294 -0.11 2.86 24.17
N PHE A 295 -0.74 3.58 25.10
CA PHE A 295 -0.77 3.19 26.50
C PHE A 295 -1.48 1.84 26.70
N HIS A 296 -2.66 1.67 26.10
CA HIS A 296 -3.44 0.44 26.23
C HIS A 296 -2.73 -0.76 25.59
N VAL A 297 -2.22 -0.61 24.37
CA VAL A 297 -1.51 -1.68 23.65
C VAL A 297 -0.22 -2.05 24.37
N GLY A 298 0.60 -1.05 24.74
CA GLY A 298 1.84 -1.26 25.48
C GLY A 298 1.60 -1.98 26.80
N GLY A 299 0.67 -1.47 27.63
CA GLY A 299 0.33 -2.09 28.91
C GLY A 299 -0.24 -3.51 28.76
N SER A 300 -1.10 -3.75 27.77
CA SER A 300 -1.68 -5.08 27.50
C SER A 300 -0.63 -6.10 27.10
N ILE A 301 0.34 -5.73 26.26
CA ILE A 301 1.47 -6.58 25.87
C ILE A 301 2.32 -6.93 27.10
N MET A 302 2.69 -5.93 27.92
CA MET A 302 3.49 -6.15 29.14
C MET A 302 2.76 -7.06 30.14
N GLN A 303 1.45 -6.87 30.32
CA GLN A 303 0.61 -7.74 31.14
C GLN A 303 0.55 -9.17 30.58
N GLY A 304 0.58 -9.34 29.25
CA GLY A 304 0.75 -10.63 28.57
C GLY A 304 2.06 -11.32 28.97
N TYR A 305 3.18 -10.62 28.92
CA TYR A 305 4.48 -11.16 29.35
C TYR A 305 4.50 -11.52 30.84
N LEU A 306 3.91 -10.71 31.72
CA LEU A 306 3.77 -11.04 33.14
C LEU A 306 2.93 -12.31 33.36
N ARG A 307 1.87 -12.50 32.58
CA ARG A 307 1.05 -13.73 32.63
C ARG A 307 1.86 -14.96 32.19
N ILE A 308 2.69 -14.82 31.17
CA ILE A 308 3.60 -15.90 30.73
C ILE A 308 4.64 -16.19 31.82
N GLY A 309 5.27 -15.16 32.39
CA GLY A 309 6.22 -15.30 33.50
C GLY A 309 5.61 -16.01 34.71
N LYS A 310 4.36 -15.67 35.08
CA LYS A 310 3.61 -16.32 36.16
C LYS A 310 3.35 -17.82 35.91
N ARG A 311 3.15 -18.23 34.66
CA ARG A 311 3.00 -19.66 34.29
C ARG A 311 4.34 -20.40 34.30
N ASN A 312 5.44 -19.67 34.10
CA ASN A 312 6.80 -20.22 34.00
C ASN A 312 7.67 -19.87 35.21
N LYS A 313 7.09 -19.88 36.43
CA LYS A 313 7.79 -19.48 37.66
C LYS A 313 9.08 -20.26 37.96
N GLY A 314 9.23 -21.49 37.44
CA GLY A 314 10.45 -22.28 37.61
C GLY A 314 11.59 -21.91 36.65
N ASN A 315 11.35 -21.03 35.66
CA ASN A 315 12.36 -20.64 34.68
C ASN A 315 13.01 -19.31 35.10
N THR A 316 14.30 -19.35 35.38
CA THR A 316 15.09 -18.18 35.82
C THR A 316 15.06 -17.03 34.82
N LYS A 317 15.03 -17.30 33.50
CA LYS A 317 14.93 -16.25 32.47
C LYS A 317 13.62 -15.47 32.58
N TRP A 318 12.50 -16.18 32.79
CA TRP A 318 11.19 -15.55 32.95
C TRP A 318 11.05 -14.81 34.28
N GLN A 319 11.74 -15.26 35.32
CA GLN A 319 11.83 -14.51 36.58
C GLN A 319 12.54 -13.17 36.37
N THR A 320 13.68 -13.17 35.67
CA THR A 320 14.40 -11.93 35.30
C THR A 320 13.53 -11.00 34.49
N VAL A 321 12.89 -11.49 33.42
CA VAL A 321 11.97 -10.67 32.60
C VAL A 321 10.84 -10.09 33.46
N THR A 322 10.17 -10.91 34.28
CA THR A 322 9.07 -10.46 35.15
C THR A 322 9.54 -9.39 36.13
N LYS A 323 10.74 -9.55 36.69
CA LYS A 323 11.35 -8.58 37.60
C LYS A 323 11.65 -7.27 36.86
N THR A 324 12.34 -7.31 35.72
CA THR A 324 12.65 -6.11 34.93
C THR A 324 11.39 -5.35 34.50
N LEU A 325 10.36 -6.06 34.03
CA LEU A 325 9.08 -5.45 33.66
C LEU A 325 8.46 -4.69 34.84
N ARG A 326 8.42 -5.31 36.03
CA ARG A 326 7.83 -4.70 37.23
C ARG A 326 8.66 -3.56 37.81
N ASP A 327 9.98 -3.72 37.82
CA ASP A 327 10.87 -2.79 38.51
C ASP A 327 11.18 -1.55 37.65
N ARG A 328 11.12 -1.67 36.31
CA ARG A 328 11.61 -0.62 35.40
C ARG A 328 10.58 -0.12 34.40
N LEU A 329 9.70 -0.98 33.91
CA LEU A 329 8.83 -0.67 32.77
C LEU A 329 7.40 -0.35 33.19
N LEU A 330 7.00 -0.84 34.36
CA LEU A 330 5.66 -0.69 34.89
C LEU A 330 5.68 0.19 36.14
N SER A 331 4.71 1.08 36.25
CA SER A 331 4.45 1.90 37.44
C SER A 331 3.19 1.41 38.13
N THR A 332 3.21 1.44 39.46
CA THR A 332 2.03 1.21 40.31
C THR A 332 1.29 2.49 40.65
N GLU A 333 1.91 3.66 40.42
CA GLU A 333 1.35 4.96 40.77
C GLU A 333 0.95 5.78 39.53
N SER A 334 -0.09 6.59 39.71
CA SER A 334 -0.67 7.52 38.72
C SER A 334 0.19 8.78 38.52
N GLU A 335 1.51 8.66 38.56
CA GLU A 335 2.41 9.75 38.11
C GLU A 335 2.32 9.96 36.58
N VAL A 336 1.64 9.05 35.89
CA VAL A 336 1.33 9.17 34.48
C VAL A 336 0.20 10.18 34.32
N GLY A 337 0.42 11.21 33.48
CA GLY A 337 -0.51 12.32 33.25
C GLY A 337 -1.93 11.90 32.85
N ALA A 338 -2.81 12.91 32.65
CA ALA A 338 -4.25 12.74 32.42
C ALA A 338 -4.63 11.65 31.41
N ASP A 339 -3.75 11.41 30.42
CA ASP A 339 -3.90 10.42 29.35
C ASP A 339 -3.88 8.94 29.81
N ALA A 340 -3.59 8.64 31.08
CA ALA A 340 -3.67 7.27 31.60
C ALA A 340 -4.92 6.98 32.44
N ALA A 341 -5.62 8.01 32.91
CA ALA A 341 -6.79 7.85 33.77
C ALA A 341 -7.89 7.02 33.09
N TRP A 342 -8.09 7.18 31.78
CA TRP A 342 -9.11 6.46 31.01
C TRP A 342 -8.89 4.93 30.99
N THR A 343 -7.65 4.44 31.09
CA THR A 343 -7.39 2.99 31.07
C THR A 343 -7.82 2.27 32.33
N LYS A 344 -7.90 2.99 33.46
CA LYS A 344 -8.42 2.45 34.70
C LYS A 344 -9.88 2.03 34.54
N ASP A 345 -10.65 2.80 33.77
CA ASP A 345 -12.07 2.56 33.53
C ASP A 345 -12.31 1.41 32.53
N LEU A 346 -11.40 1.19 31.56
CA LEU A 346 -11.56 0.10 30.59
C LEU A 346 -11.23 -1.30 31.13
N ASP A 347 -10.21 -1.43 31.97
CA ASP A 347 -9.74 -2.74 32.45
C ASP A 347 -10.01 -2.97 33.95
N ASN A 348 -10.91 -2.19 34.56
CA ASN A 348 -11.17 -2.21 36.02
C ASN A 348 -9.88 -2.11 36.86
N GLY A 349 -8.89 -1.33 36.39
CA GLY A 349 -7.58 -1.20 37.03
C GLY A 349 -6.64 -2.40 36.89
N GLY A 350 -6.94 -3.38 36.03
CA GLY A 350 -6.09 -4.55 35.77
C GLY A 350 -4.85 -4.28 34.91
N LEU A 351 -4.87 -3.19 34.13
CA LEU A 351 -3.78 -2.78 33.26
C LEU A 351 -2.76 -1.99 34.08
N LEU A 352 -1.53 -2.50 34.12
CA LEU A 352 -0.42 -1.81 34.79
C LEU A 352 0.04 -0.64 33.93
N TYR A 353 0.32 0.50 34.57
CA TYR A 353 0.78 1.70 33.88
C TYR A 353 2.19 1.46 33.33
N ILE A 354 2.47 1.84 32.09
CA ILE A 354 3.86 1.92 31.62
C ILE A 354 4.51 3.19 32.17
N CYS A 355 5.78 3.14 32.56
CA CYS A 355 6.49 4.32 33.09
C CYS A 355 6.65 5.43 32.04
N LYS A 356 6.79 6.68 32.47
CA LYS A 356 6.90 7.85 31.58
C LYS A 356 8.03 7.73 30.53
N PRO A 357 9.25 7.30 30.87
CA PRO A 357 10.30 7.08 29.88
C PRO A 357 9.92 6.09 28.77
N LEU A 358 9.20 5.02 29.11
CA LEU A 358 8.73 4.03 28.14
C LEU A 358 7.59 4.58 27.26
N GLN A 359 6.75 5.48 27.80
CA GLN A 359 5.75 6.19 26.99
C GLN A 359 6.42 7.09 25.96
N ASP A 360 7.42 7.86 26.38
CA ASP A 360 8.14 8.77 25.48
C ASP A 360 8.85 7.99 24.38
N PHE A 361 9.38 6.80 24.70
CA PHE A 361 9.90 5.85 23.71
C PHE A 361 8.82 5.44 22.70
N PHE A 362 7.65 4.96 23.13
CA PHE A 362 6.59 4.52 22.21
C PHE A 362 5.99 5.65 21.40
N ILE A 363 5.88 6.85 21.97
CA ILE A 363 5.42 8.06 21.26
C ILE A 363 6.38 8.36 20.10
N LYS A 364 7.70 8.42 20.37
CA LYS A 364 8.70 8.67 19.33
C LYS A 364 8.76 7.54 18.31
N LEU A 365 8.68 6.27 18.75
CA LEU A 365 8.64 5.12 17.85
C LEU A 365 7.42 5.18 16.92
N THR A 366 6.24 5.45 17.46
CA THR A 366 4.99 5.56 16.68
C THR A 366 5.09 6.70 15.68
N ALA A 367 5.71 7.81 16.06
CA ALA A 367 5.94 8.91 15.14
C ALA A 367 6.87 8.51 13.97
N ILE A 368 7.93 7.72 14.22
CA ILE A 368 8.79 7.18 13.14
C ILE A 368 8.02 6.22 12.23
N VAL A 369 7.16 5.37 12.81
CA VAL A 369 6.31 4.44 12.08
C VAL A 369 5.33 5.19 11.17
N TYR A 370 4.59 6.17 11.71
CA TYR A 370 3.66 6.99 10.94
C TYR A 370 4.37 7.82 9.86
N ALA A 371 5.55 8.36 10.16
CA ALA A 371 6.38 9.05 9.16
C ALA A 371 6.93 8.11 8.06
N SER A 372 6.76 6.80 8.20
CA SER A 372 7.20 5.79 7.23
C SER A 372 6.03 5.00 6.62
N GLU A 373 4.81 5.21 7.10
CA GLU A 373 3.61 4.55 6.56
C GLU A 373 3.39 5.03 5.12
N LYS A 374 3.25 4.06 4.21
CA LYS A 374 2.94 4.34 2.81
C LYS A 374 1.48 4.75 2.67
N SER A 375 1.16 5.39 1.55
CA SER A 375 -0.20 5.88 1.25
C SER A 375 -1.29 4.79 1.23
N ASP A 376 -0.91 3.53 1.03
CA ASP A 376 -1.81 2.37 1.07
C ASP A 376 -2.03 1.81 2.49
N GLY A 377 -1.42 2.43 3.51
CA GLY A 377 -1.42 1.98 4.90
C GLY A 377 -0.40 0.87 5.19
N SER A 378 0.44 0.50 4.22
CA SER A 378 1.50 -0.48 4.43
C SER A 378 2.71 0.17 5.11
N ILE A 379 3.32 -0.57 6.03
CA ILE A 379 4.49 -0.13 6.78
C ILE A 379 5.73 -0.85 6.22
N PRO A 380 6.70 -0.15 5.59
CA PRO A 380 7.93 -0.74 5.11
C PRO A 380 8.88 -1.00 6.29
N TYR A 381 8.76 -2.19 6.90
CA TYR A 381 9.48 -2.55 8.13
C TYR A 381 10.99 -2.29 8.06
N GLU A 382 11.67 -2.67 6.98
CA GLU A 382 13.12 -2.44 6.82
C GLU A 382 13.50 -0.95 6.89
N GLN A 383 12.68 -0.09 6.30
CA GLN A 383 12.89 1.35 6.34
C GLN A 383 12.62 1.94 7.73
N VAL A 384 11.57 1.47 8.40
CA VAL A 384 11.28 1.84 9.79
C VAL A 384 12.44 1.43 10.70
N LEU A 385 12.91 0.19 10.60
CA LEU A 385 14.04 -0.33 11.37
C LEU A 385 15.28 0.52 11.14
N SER A 386 15.63 0.80 9.89
CA SER A 386 16.75 1.67 9.54
C SER A 386 16.63 3.06 10.17
N LYS A 387 15.44 3.68 10.14
CA LYS A 387 15.21 4.99 10.78
C LYS A 387 15.31 4.92 12.31
N VAL A 388 14.75 3.87 12.93
CA VAL A 388 14.80 3.69 14.40
C VAL A 388 16.24 3.51 14.86
N VAL A 389 17.02 2.65 14.19
CA VAL A 389 18.44 2.41 14.50
C VAL A 389 19.27 3.70 14.41
N ASN A 390 18.97 4.54 13.41
CA ASN A 390 19.68 5.81 13.19
C ASN A 390 19.08 7.00 13.98
N SER A 391 18.14 6.77 14.90
CA SER A 391 17.50 7.81 15.72
C SER A 391 17.90 7.70 17.19
N ASP A 392 17.53 8.69 17.99
CA ASP A 392 17.69 8.68 19.45
C ASP A 392 16.75 7.69 20.16
N VAL A 393 15.80 7.08 19.43
CA VAL A 393 14.83 6.12 19.99
C VAL A 393 15.52 4.85 20.49
N SER A 394 16.60 4.40 19.85
CA SER A 394 17.42 3.28 20.32
C SER A 394 18.06 3.61 21.67
N VAL A 395 18.63 4.81 21.80
CA VAL A 395 19.24 5.29 23.05
C VAL A 395 18.20 5.42 24.17
N LEU A 396 16.97 5.84 23.85
CA LEU A 396 15.88 5.88 24.83
C LEU A 396 15.51 4.49 25.32
N TRP A 397 15.47 3.49 24.44
CA TRP A 397 15.22 2.12 24.83
C TRP A 397 16.30 1.59 25.78
N ASP A 398 17.56 1.83 25.45
CA ASP A 398 18.70 1.42 26.28
C ASP A 398 18.67 2.10 27.64
N ASN A 399 18.28 3.39 27.69
CA ASN A 399 18.09 4.12 28.94
C ASN A 399 16.91 3.61 29.78
N VAL A 400 15.85 3.12 29.13
CA VAL A 400 14.65 2.57 29.76
C VAL A 400 14.93 1.19 30.33
N ILE A 401 15.60 0.33 29.56
CA ILE A 401 15.93 -1.03 30.00
C ILE A 401 17.12 -1.03 30.94
N LYS A 402 18.10 -0.14 30.74
CA LYS A 402 19.42 -0.13 31.39
C LYS A 402 20.02 -1.53 31.41
N ASP A 403 20.44 -2.01 30.24
CA ASP A 403 21.21 -3.26 30.15
C ASP A 403 22.34 -3.22 31.20
N SER A 404 22.23 -4.12 32.17
CA SER A 404 23.19 -4.33 33.25
C SER A 404 23.91 -5.63 33.03
#